data_AF-A0A8B5YA21-F1
#
_entry.id   AF-A0A8B5YA21-F1
#
_cell.length_a   1.000
_cell.length_b   1.000
_cell.length_c   1.000
_cell.angle_alpha   90.00
_cell.angle_beta   90.00
_cell.angle_gamma   90.00
#
_symmetry.space_group_name_H-M   'P 1'
#
loop_
_entity.id
_entity.type
_entity.pdbx_description
1 polymer ?
#
loop_
_entity_poly.entity_id
_entity_poly.type
_entity_poly.pdbx_seq_one_letter_code
_entity_poly.pdbx_strand_id
1 'polypeptide(L)' 'MSGINTKFSYKQLYTLKRALLEYVQRKGITDDDLKSEQDLLLKINCLIEEMKERNNI' A
#
# COMPACT_ATOMS: atom_id res chain seq x y z
N MET A 1 5.12 17.03 -23.65
CA MET A 1 5.10 17.11 -22.17
C MET A 1 4.87 15.71 -21.64
N SER A 2 5.93 15.08 -21.11
CA SER A 2 5.84 13.76 -20.48
C SER A 2 4.99 13.92 -19.21
N GLY A 3 3.77 13.39 -19.24
CA GLY A 3 2.91 13.36 -18.06
C GLY A 3 3.64 12.60 -16.96
N ILE A 4 3.82 13.25 -15.82
CA ILE A 4 4.29 12.58 -14.60
C ILE A 4 3.34 11.41 -14.39
N ASN A 5 3.81 10.19 -14.64
CA ASN A 5 3.07 8.99 -14.33
C ASN A 5 3.11 8.90 -12.81
N THR A 6 2.13 9.50 -12.13
CA THR A 6 1.98 9.53 -10.66
C THR A 6 1.65 8.15 -10.09
N LYS A 7 2.06 7.07 -10.77
CA LYS A 7 1.92 5.71 -10.28
C LYS A 7 3.10 5.39 -9.39
N PHE A 8 2.80 4.95 -8.16
CA PHE A 8 3.80 4.43 -7.25
C PHE A 8 4.58 3.28 -7.91
N SER A 9 5.89 3.28 -7.75
CA SER A 9 6.74 2.14 -8.09
C SER A 9 6.47 0.96 -7.15
N TYR A 10 6.81 -0.26 -7.59
CA TYR A 10 6.68 -1.47 -6.78
C TYR A 10 7.37 -1.33 -5.41
N LYS A 11 8.58 -0.77 -5.39
CA LYS A 11 9.33 -0.51 -4.16
C LYS A 11 8.60 0.47 -3.24
N GLN A 12 8.02 1.54 -3.78
CA GLN A 12 7.24 2.51 -3.01
C GLN A 12 5.96 1.87 -2.43
N LEU A 13 5.26 1.03 -3.21
CA LEU A 13 4.10 0.29 -2.70
C LEU A 13 4.46 -0.66 -1.54
N TYR A 14 5.59 -1.36 -1.65
CA TYR A 14 6.07 -2.26 -0.60
C TYR A 14 6.49 -1.48 0.66
N THR A 15 7.12 -0.32 0.49
CA THR A 15 7.44 0.59 1.61
C THR A 15 6.17 1.11 2.27
N LEU A 16 5.16 1.53 1.51
CA LEU A 16 3.87 1.98 2.03
C LEU A 16 3.17 0.86 2.80
N LYS A 17 3.11 -0.35 2.23
CA LYS A 17 2.57 -1.54 2.90
C LYS A 17 3.21 -1.76 4.27
N ARG A 18 4.54 -1.69 4.33
CA ARG A 18 5.28 -1.89 5.57
C ARG A 18 5.01 -0.78 6.59
N ALA A 19 5.05 0.48 6.15
CA ALA A 19 4.75 1.62 7.03
C ALA A 19 3.34 1.55 7.60
N LEU A 20 2.36 1.10 6.80
CA LEU A 20 0.99 0.89 7.25
C LEU A 20 0.91 -0.18 8.33
N LEU A 21 1.61 -1.31 8.13
CA LEU A 21 1.65 -2.40 9.10
C LEU A 21 2.31 -1.98 10.42
N GLU A 22 3.35 -1.16 10.37
CA GLU A 22 3.99 -0.59 11.57
C GLU A 22 3.07 0.42 12.26
N TYR A 23 2.34 1.23 11.49
CA TYR A 23 1.36 2.19 12.02
C TYR A 23 0.21 1.49 12.75
N VAL A 24 -0.33 0.40 12.21
CA VAL A 24 -1.44 -0.31 12.86
C VAL A 24 -1.05 -1.04 14.16
N GLN A 25 0.24 -1.21 14.40
CA GLN A 25 0.77 -1.81 15.63
C GLN A 25 1.06 -0.76 16.73
N ARG A 26 0.84 0.54 16.46
CA ARG A 26 1.13 1.60 17.42
C ARG A 26 0.20 1.54 18.63
N LYS A 27 0.72 1.96 19.79
CA LYS A 27 -0.08 2.11 21.00
C LYS A 27 -1.14 3.19 20.81
N GLY A 28 -2.39 2.88 21.17
CA GLY A 28 -3.52 3.83 21.08
C GLY A 28 -4.23 3.85 19.73
N ILE A 29 -4.04 2.83 18.89
CA ILE A 29 -4.88 2.64 17.70
C ILE A 29 -6.30 2.23 18.11
N THR A 30 -7.30 2.73 17.37
CA THR A 30 -8.71 2.37 17.54
C THR A 30 -9.17 1.32 16.55
N ASP A 31 -10.29 0.66 16.82
CA ASP A 31 -10.89 -0.31 15.88
C ASP A 31 -11.31 0.34 14.55
N ASP A 32 -11.71 1.61 14.59
CA ASP A 32 -12.06 2.39 13.39
C ASP A 32 -10.84 2.73 12.54
N ASP A 33 -9.71 3.07 13.18
CA ASP A 33 -8.42 3.22 12.49
C ASP A 33 -8.04 1.89 11.83
N LEU A 34 -8.11 0.77 12.57
CA LEU A 34 -7.78 -0.56 12.07
C LEU A 34 -8.59 -0.92 10.81
N LYS A 35 -9.89 -0.64 10.81
CA LYS A 35 -10.76 -0.91 9.66
C LYS A 35 -10.38 -0.08 8.44
N SER A 36 -10.14 1.21 8.64
CA SER A 36 -9.73 2.13 7.58
C SER A 36 -8.36 1.76 6.99
N GLU A 37 -7.42 1.37 7.84
CA GLU A 37 -6.08 0.94 7.44
C GLU A 37 -6.09 -0.44 6.77
N GLN A 38 -6.97 -1.36 7.17
CA GLN A 38 -7.14 -2.64 6.47
C GLN A 38 -7.65 -2.45 5.04
N ASP A 39 -8.60 -1.55 4.80
CA ASP A 39 -9.07 -1.21 3.45
C ASP A 39 -7.96 -0.60 2.59
N LEU A 40 -7.12 0.24 3.18
CA LEU A 40 -5.96 0.81 2.50
C LEU A 40 -4.89 -0.25 2.18
N LEU A 41 -4.66 -1.18 3.11
CA LEU A 41 -3.75 -2.31 2.91
C LEU A 41 -4.20 -3.22 1.77
N LEU A 42 -5.51 -3.49 1.67
CA LEU A 42 -6.10 -4.26 0.56
C LEU A 42 -5.84 -3.58 -0.79
N LYS A 43 -6.06 -2.27 -0.89
CA LYS A 43 -5.78 -1.50 -2.12
C LYS A 43 -4.30 -1.57 -2.51
N ILE A 44 -3.39 -1.43 -1.55
CA ILE A 44 -1.95 -1.52 -1.80
C ILE A 44 -1.58 -2.93 -2.29
N ASN A 45 -2.13 -3.98 -1.68
CA ASN A 45 -1.89 -5.36 -2.10
C ASN A 45 -2.39 -5.61 -3.53
N CYS A 46 -3.58 -5.15 -3.89
CA CYS A 46 -4.09 -5.27 -5.27
C CYS A 46 -3.14 -4.60 -6.28
N LEU A 47 -2.67 -3.38 -5.99
CA LEU A 47 -1.72 -2.68 -6.86
C LEU A 47 -0.38 -3.42 -7.00
N ILE A 48 0.09 -4.06 -5.92
CA ILE A 48 1.31 -4.88 -5.93
C ILE A 48 1.11 -6.10 -6.84
N GLU A 49 -0.01 -6.81 -6.72
CA GLU A 49 -0.31 -7.98 -7.58
C GLU A 49 -0.48 -7.59 -9.04
N GLU A 50 -1.19 -6.50 -9.35
CA GLU A 50 -1.28 -5.97 -10.71
C GLU A 50 0.10 -5.61 -11.29
N MET A 51 1.03 -5.13 -10.47
CA MET A 51 2.40 -4.84 -10.91
C MET A 51 3.22 -6.11 -11.12
N LYS A 52 3.02 -7.14 -10.31
CA LYS A 52 3.65 -8.46 -10.51
C LYS A 52 3.18 -9.09 -11.80
N GLU A 53 1.87 -9.13 -12.04
CA GLU A 53 1.28 -9.66 -13.27
C GLU A 53 1.80 -8.92 -14.51
N ARG A 54 1.83 -7.58 -14.48
CA ARG A 54 2.34 -6.77 -15.61
C ARG A 54 3.83 -6.98 -15.90
N ASN A 55 4.62 -7.30 -14.88
CA ASN A 55 6.07 -7.44 -14.99
C ASN A 55 6.55 -8.90 -14.99
N ASN A 56 5.64 -9.88 -14.90
CA ASN A 56 5.94 -11.31 -14.71
C ASN A 56 6.92 -11.58 -13.55
N ILE A 57 6.70 -10.94 -12.39
CA ILE A 57 7.51 -11.08 -11.15
C ILE A 57 6.76 -11.92 -10.12
#